data_AF-A0A8C8TTW6-F1
#
_entry.id   AF-A0A8C8TTW6-F1
#
_cell.length_a   1.000
_cell.length_b   1.000
_cell.length_c   1.000
_cell.angle_alpha   90.00
_cell.angle_beta   90.00
_cell.angle_gamma   90.00
#
_symmetry.space_group_name_H-M   'P 1'
#
loop_
_entity.id
_entity.type
_entity.pdbx_description
1 polymer ?
#
loop_
_entity_poly.entity_id
_entity_poly.type
_entity_poly.pdbx_seq_one_letter_code
_entity_poly.pdbx_strand_id
1 'polypeptide(L)'
;MGNSCYMVVAVLLLVGTRRTRALQDSCDKCEAGTFCKKDNPVCTRCPPSTYSTRGGQPYCNICKVCVGYFRFKKPCSPTSDAECECTEGLHCFGPKCARCEKDCKPGQELTEQGCKNCGFGTFNDQNGGGHCRPWTNCSLAGKSVRENGTQEKDVVCGPALASLSPGTSPTAVPLVRKLGGLPLQVLTVFLALTSAILLFLLFIILWFLVARWSGKKFPYIFKQPFKMAVRTAQEEDACSCRFPEEEEGGSYEM
;
A
#
# COMPACT_ATOMS: atom_id res chain seq x y z
N MET A 1 -37.41 20.24 -73.52
CA MET A 1 -35.99 20.18 -73.13
C MET A 1 -35.71 19.54 -71.75
N GLY A 2 -36.68 18.94 -71.05
CA GLY A 2 -36.47 18.39 -69.69
C GLY A 2 -35.90 16.95 -69.60
N ASN A 3 -36.20 16.08 -70.57
CA ASN A 3 -35.81 14.66 -70.50
C ASN A 3 -34.31 14.39 -70.73
N SER A 4 -33.66 15.19 -71.57
CA SER A 4 -32.24 14.95 -71.93
C SER A 4 -31.29 15.24 -70.77
N CYS A 5 -31.54 16.31 -70.00
CA CYS A 5 -30.74 16.61 -68.81
C CYS A 5 -30.93 15.55 -67.72
N TYR A 6 -32.15 15.03 -67.54
CA TYR A 6 -32.45 14.02 -66.53
C TYR A 6 -31.67 12.71 -66.78
N MET A 7 -31.58 12.29 -68.05
CA MET A 7 -30.81 11.10 -68.43
C MET A 7 -29.30 11.29 -68.23
N VAL A 8 -28.75 12.47 -68.56
CA VAL A 8 -27.32 12.75 -68.34
C VAL A 8 -26.98 12.77 -66.85
N VAL A 9 -27.81 13.40 -66.03
CA VAL A 9 -27.63 13.42 -64.57
C VAL A 9 -27.73 12.01 -63.98
N ALA A 10 -28.71 11.21 -64.41
CA ALA A 10 -28.86 9.83 -63.95
C ALA A 10 -27.66 8.96 -64.33
N VAL A 11 -27.12 9.08 -65.55
CA VAL A 11 -25.93 8.35 -65.99
C VAL A 11 -24.69 8.77 -65.19
N LEU A 12 -24.48 10.06 -64.96
CA LEU A 12 -23.35 10.55 -64.14
C LEU A 12 -23.44 10.06 -62.69
N LEU A 13 -24.64 10.02 -62.11
CA LEU A 13 -24.85 9.46 -60.77
C LEU A 13 -24.61 7.93 -60.74
N LEU A 14 -25.03 7.18 -61.77
CA LEU A 14 -24.78 5.74 -61.87
C LEU A 14 -23.30 5.40 -62.10
N VAL A 15 -22.59 6.19 -62.91
CA VAL A 15 -21.14 6.03 -63.11
C VAL A 15 -20.36 6.42 -61.85
N GLY A 16 -20.76 7.51 -61.18
CA GLY A 16 -20.19 7.93 -59.90
C GLY A 16 -20.37 6.90 -58.79
N THR A 17 -21.56 6.31 -58.67
CA THR A 17 -21.85 5.25 -57.68
C THR A 17 -21.16 3.91 -57.98
N ARG A 18 -21.00 3.54 -59.27
CA ARG A 18 -20.18 2.37 -59.65
C ARG A 18 -18.70 2.57 -59.31
N ARG A 19 -18.18 3.78 -59.55
CA ARG A 19 -16.77 4.12 -59.27
C ARG A 19 -16.45 4.07 -57.77
N THR A 20 -17.35 4.54 -56.92
CA THR A 20 -17.16 4.50 -55.45
C THR A 20 -17.26 3.09 -54.87
N ARG A 21 -18.17 2.24 -55.39
CA ARG A 21 -18.25 0.83 -54.99
C ARG A 21 -17.00 0.04 -55.40
N ALA A 22 -16.55 0.17 -56.64
CA ALA A 22 -15.35 -0.54 -57.11
C ALA A 22 -14.08 -0.16 -56.32
N LEU A 23 -13.99 1.08 -55.83
CA LEU A 23 -12.89 1.55 -54.97
C LEU A 23 -12.95 0.94 -53.56
N GLN A 24 -14.16 0.81 -53.00
CA GLN A 24 -14.40 0.19 -51.69
C GLN A 24 -14.06 -1.31 -51.73
N ASP A 25 -14.52 -2.02 -52.77
CA ASP A 25 -14.29 -3.45 -52.99
C ASP A 25 -12.78 -3.79 -53.16
N SER A 26 -11.96 -2.80 -53.53
CA SER A 26 -10.51 -2.97 -53.69
C SER A 26 -9.77 -2.95 -52.35
N CYS A 27 -10.19 -2.11 -51.39
CA CYS A 27 -9.55 -2.06 -50.06
C CYS A 27 -9.96 -3.25 -49.17
N ASP A 28 -11.10 -3.87 -49.42
CA ASP A 28 -11.58 -5.03 -48.66
C ASP A 28 -10.65 -6.26 -48.82
N LYS A 29 -9.80 -6.28 -49.85
CA LYS A 29 -8.79 -7.31 -50.09
C LYS A 29 -7.48 -7.07 -49.34
N CYS A 30 -7.28 -5.90 -48.76
CA CYS A 30 -6.05 -5.60 -48.03
C CYS A 30 -6.00 -6.38 -46.73
N GLU A 31 -4.84 -6.94 -46.38
CA GLU A 31 -4.64 -7.73 -45.16
C GLU A 31 -4.35 -6.84 -43.93
N ALA A 32 -4.37 -7.46 -42.75
CA ALA A 32 -3.91 -6.83 -41.51
C ALA A 32 -2.45 -6.34 -41.65
N GLY A 33 -2.08 -5.28 -40.93
CA GLY A 33 -0.79 -4.62 -41.06
C GLY A 33 -0.62 -3.76 -42.31
N THR A 34 -1.71 -3.51 -43.02
CA THR A 34 -1.78 -2.51 -44.09
C THR A 34 -2.91 -1.52 -43.84
N PHE A 35 -2.81 -0.35 -44.48
CA PHE A 35 -3.89 0.61 -44.61
C PHE A 35 -4.16 0.92 -46.08
N CYS A 36 -5.40 1.32 -46.39
CA CYS A 36 -5.87 1.58 -47.74
C CYS A 36 -6.77 2.81 -47.77
N LYS A 37 -6.36 3.86 -48.50
CA LYS A 37 -7.17 5.08 -48.66
C LYS A 37 -8.12 4.90 -49.82
N LYS A 38 -9.36 5.36 -49.69
CA LYS A 38 -10.35 5.26 -50.78
C LYS A 38 -9.85 5.95 -52.05
N ASP A 39 -9.29 7.15 -51.95
CA ASP A 39 -8.80 7.92 -53.11
C ASP A 39 -7.61 7.25 -53.84
N ASN A 40 -6.91 6.33 -53.19
CA ASN A 40 -5.81 5.56 -53.75
C ASN A 40 -5.81 4.13 -53.18
N PRO A 41 -6.58 3.21 -53.80
CA PRO A 41 -6.91 1.89 -53.23
C PRO A 41 -5.73 0.90 -53.34
N VAL A 42 -4.60 1.26 -52.74
CA VAL A 42 -3.36 0.49 -52.67
C VAL A 42 -3.10 0.10 -51.23
N CYS A 43 -2.92 -1.19 -50.97
CA CYS A 43 -2.58 -1.70 -49.65
C CYS A 43 -1.15 -1.30 -49.29
N THR A 44 -1.02 -0.33 -48.39
CA THR A 44 0.28 0.19 -47.95
C THR A 44 0.60 -0.34 -46.57
N ARG A 45 1.82 -0.84 -46.33
CA ARG A 45 2.23 -1.33 -45.00
C ARG A 45 2.13 -0.23 -43.96
N CYS A 46 1.76 -0.62 -42.74
CA CYS A 46 1.78 0.30 -41.61
C CYS A 46 3.18 0.86 -41.39
N PRO A 47 3.33 2.18 -41.19
CA PRO A 47 4.62 2.79 -40.85
C PRO A 47 5.13 2.28 -39.48
N PRO A 48 6.42 2.49 -39.17
CA PRO A 48 6.97 2.19 -37.85
C PRO A 48 6.10 2.78 -36.73
N SER A 49 6.07 2.10 -35.57
CA SER A 49 5.23 2.43 -34.41
C SER A 49 3.73 2.53 -34.67
N THR A 50 3.22 1.87 -35.72
CA THR A 50 1.78 1.71 -35.95
C THR A 50 1.39 0.28 -36.33
N TYR A 51 0.11 -0.06 -36.17
CA TYR A 51 -0.44 -1.37 -36.46
C TYR A 51 -1.87 -1.33 -36.99
N SER A 52 -2.30 -2.39 -37.67
CA SER A 52 -3.69 -2.62 -38.04
C SER A 52 -4.06 -4.08 -37.82
N THR A 53 -5.02 -4.34 -36.94
CA THR A 53 -5.46 -5.72 -36.61
C THR A 53 -6.36 -6.32 -37.68
N ARG A 54 -6.97 -5.49 -38.53
CA ARG A 54 -7.90 -5.93 -39.58
C ARG A 54 -7.46 -5.40 -40.93
N GLY A 55 -7.87 -6.10 -41.98
CA GLY A 55 -7.71 -5.64 -43.35
C GLY A 55 -8.56 -4.40 -43.68
N GLY A 56 -8.22 -3.73 -44.78
CA GLY A 56 -9.02 -2.64 -45.36
C GLY A 56 -9.18 -1.38 -44.49
N GLN A 57 -8.38 -1.20 -43.44
CA GLN A 57 -8.49 -0.01 -42.60
C GLN A 57 -7.95 1.23 -43.33
N PRO A 58 -8.59 2.41 -43.16
CA PRO A 58 -8.13 3.63 -43.82
C PRO A 58 -6.84 4.21 -43.22
N TYR A 59 -6.48 3.78 -42.01
CA TYR A 59 -5.28 4.19 -41.28
C TYR A 59 -4.81 3.06 -40.34
N CYS A 60 -3.54 3.13 -39.92
CA CYS A 60 -3.00 2.28 -38.86
C CYS A 60 -3.12 2.98 -37.50
N ASN A 61 -3.39 2.22 -36.45
CA ASN A 61 -3.43 2.70 -35.07
C ASN A 61 -2.01 2.87 -34.53
N ILE A 62 -1.80 3.86 -33.68
CA ILE A 62 -0.50 4.09 -33.03
C ILE A 62 -0.27 3.00 -31.99
N CYS A 63 0.92 2.42 -31.97
CA CYS A 63 1.31 1.43 -30.98
C CYS A 63 1.30 2.03 -29.56
N LYS A 64 0.78 1.27 -28.60
CA LYS A 64 0.98 1.57 -27.18
C LYS A 64 2.47 1.60 -26.86
N VAL A 65 2.87 2.59 -26.04
CA VAL A 65 4.23 2.71 -25.52
C VAL A 65 4.21 2.35 -24.03
N CYS A 66 5.11 1.47 -23.61
CA CYS A 66 5.28 1.10 -22.21
C CYS A 66 6.49 1.86 -21.64
N VAL A 67 6.26 2.81 -20.73
CA VAL A 67 7.31 3.62 -20.07
C VAL A 67 7.05 3.73 -18.57
N GLY A 68 8.09 4.12 -17.81
CA GLY A 68 7.98 4.29 -16.35
C GLY A 68 7.81 2.95 -15.64
N TYR A 69 6.69 2.77 -14.95
CA TYR A 69 6.36 1.53 -14.24
C TYR A 69 5.87 0.39 -15.16
N PHE A 70 5.76 0.66 -16.47
CA PHE A 70 5.37 -0.33 -17.46
C PHE A 70 6.57 -0.81 -18.27
N ARG A 71 6.61 -2.11 -18.53
CA ARG A 71 7.53 -2.75 -19.48
C ARG A 71 6.74 -3.48 -20.57
N PHE A 72 7.36 -3.68 -21.73
CA PHE A 72 6.75 -4.45 -22.81
C PHE A 72 6.66 -5.91 -22.42
N LYS A 73 5.43 -6.42 -22.28
CA LYS A 73 5.13 -7.86 -22.25
C LYS A 73 5.19 -8.44 -23.66
N LYS A 74 4.62 -7.69 -24.61
CA LYS A 74 4.66 -8.00 -26.04
C LYS A 74 4.97 -6.72 -26.82
N PRO A 75 5.99 -6.71 -27.68
CA PRO A 75 6.29 -5.55 -28.50
C PRO A 75 5.20 -5.34 -29.57
N CYS A 76 5.09 -4.12 -30.08
CA CYS A 76 4.20 -3.84 -31.19
C CYS A 76 4.66 -4.54 -32.48
N SER A 77 3.70 -4.93 -33.31
CA SER A 77 3.95 -5.44 -34.66
C SER A 77 3.02 -4.74 -35.64
N PRO A 78 3.25 -4.82 -36.97
CA PRO A 78 2.32 -4.24 -37.94
C PRO A 78 0.88 -4.74 -37.78
N THR A 79 0.66 -5.94 -37.26
CA THR A 79 -0.67 -6.55 -37.12
C THR A 79 -1.27 -6.50 -35.71
N SER A 80 -0.49 -6.12 -34.70
CA SER A 80 -0.94 -6.16 -33.31
C SER A 80 -0.35 -5.03 -32.49
N ASP A 81 -1.16 -4.46 -31.60
CA ASP A 81 -0.69 -3.51 -30.60
C ASP A 81 0.38 -4.12 -29.69
N ALA A 82 1.12 -3.25 -29.01
CA ALA A 82 1.96 -3.65 -27.89
C ALA A 82 1.10 -3.98 -26.67
N GLU A 83 1.57 -4.94 -25.88
CA GLU A 83 0.99 -5.26 -24.57
C GLU A 83 1.99 -4.87 -23.48
N CYS A 84 1.53 -4.11 -22.50
CA CYS A 84 2.33 -3.70 -21.35
C CYS A 84 2.03 -4.56 -20.13
N GLU A 85 3.04 -4.76 -19.31
CA GLU A 85 2.94 -5.27 -17.95
C GLU A 85 3.70 -4.36 -17.00
N CYS A 86 3.51 -4.55 -15.69
CA CYS A 86 4.21 -3.76 -14.69
C CYS A 86 5.63 -4.27 -14.45
N THR A 87 6.52 -3.38 -14.03
CA THR A 87 7.86 -3.76 -13.56
C THR A 87 7.78 -4.59 -12.26
N GLU A 88 8.86 -5.27 -11.91
CA GLU A 88 8.91 -6.14 -10.73
C GLU A 88 8.53 -5.39 -9.44
N GLY A 89 7.76 -6.08 -8.57
CA GLY A 89 7.20 -5.50 -7.35
C GLY A 89 5.92 -4.71 -7.55
N LEU A 90 5.34 -4.74 -8.76
CA LEU A 90 4.04 -4.17 -9.08
C LEU A 90 3.19 -5.14 -9.89
N HIS A 91 1.87 -5.05 -9.74
CA HIS A 91 0.89 -5.80 -10.51
C HIS A 91 -0.05 -4.88 -11.28
N CYS A 92 -0.64 -5.42 -12.34
CA CYS A 92 -1.62 -4.72 -13.15
C CYS A 92 -2.94 -4.57 -12.40
N PHE A 93 -3.46 -3.34 -12.34
CA PHE A 93 -4.77 -3.05 -11.80
C PHE A 93 -5.68 -2.43 -12.86
N GLY A 94 -6.92 -2.93 -12.95
CA GLY A 94 -7.92 -2.51 -13.92
C GLY A 94 -7.79 -3.11 -15.33
N PRO A 95 -8.71 -2.78 -16.24
CA PRO A 95 -8.77 -3.37 -17.57
C PRO A 95 -7.54 -3.00 -18.40
N LYS A 96 -7.02 -3.96 -19.18
CA LYS A 96 -5.85 -3.79 -20.06
C LYS A 96 -4.61 -3.19 -19.35
N CYS A 97 -4.43 -3.47 -18.05
CA CYS A 97 -3.34 -2.95 -17.22
C CYS A 97 -3.28 -1.42 -17.25
N ALA A 98 -4.39 -0.76 -16.88
CA ALA A 98 -4.50 0.69 -16.92
C ALA A 98 -3.56 1.40 -15.92
N ARG A 99 -3.26 0.75 -14.80
CA ARG A 99 -2.31 1.25 -13.78
C ARG A 99 -1.49 0.10 -13.18
N CYS A 100 -0.33 0.44 -12.65
CA CYS A 100 0.50 -0.46 -11.87
C CYS A 100 0.35 -0.12 -10.38
N GLU A 101 0.03 -1.11 -9.57
CA GLU A 101 -0.07 -0.98 -8.13
C GLU A 101 0.99 -1.85 -7.46
N LYS A 102 1.43 -1.44 -6.27
CA LYS A 102 2.48 -2.16 -5.55
C LYS A 102 1.98 -3.54 -5.14
N ASP A 103 2.85 -4.52 -5.31
CA ASP A 103 2.61 -5.89 -4.86
C ASP A 103 2.31 -5.95 -3.37
N CYS A 104 1.34 -6.82 -3.03
CA CYS A 104 0.93 -7.02 -1.64
C CYS A 104 2.07 -7.69 -0.86
N LYS A 105 2.26 -7.25 0.38
CA LYS A 105 3.27 -7.83 1.26
C LYS A 105 2.76 -9.16 1.85
N PRO A 106 3.65 -9.98 2.41
CA PRO A 106 3.24 -11.02 3.34
C PRO A 106 2.27 -10.45 4.39
N GLY A 107 1.27 -11.24 4.73
CA GLY A 107 0.16 -10.81 5.60
C GLY A 107 -0.91 -9.98 4.92
N GLN A 108 -0.85 -9.83 3.60
CA GLN A 108 -1.88 -9.17 2.81
C GLN A 108 -2.37 -10.08 1.67
N GLU A 109 -3.59 -9.86 1.23
CA GLU A 109 -4.17 -10.45 0.02
C GLU A 109 -4.56 -9.35 -0.97
N LEU A 110 -4.55 -9.70 -2.26
CA LEU A 110 -5.02 -8.80 -3.30
C LEU A 110 -6.55 -8.90 -3.44
N THR A 111 -7.23 -7.77 -3.31
CA THR A 111 -8.68 -7.65 -3.51
C THR A 111 -8.98 -6.69 -4.66
N GLU A 112 -10.25 -6.57 -5.07
CA GLU A 112 -10.67 -5.56 -6.06
C GLU A 112 -10.38 -4.12 -5.63
N GLN A 113 -10.21 -3.90 -4.32
CA GLN A 113 -9.91 -2.60 -3.71
C GLN A 113 -8.41 -2.39 -3.47
N GLY A 114 -7.56 -3.32 -3.92
CA GLY A 114 -6.12 -3.33 -3.67
C GLY A 114 -5.72 -4.29 -2.54
N CYS A 115 -4.53 -4.09 -1.98
CA CYS A 115 -3.98 -4.96 -0.94
C CYS A 115 -4.68 -4.76 0.40
N LYS A 116 -5.16 -5.86 0.98
CA LYS A 116 -5.85 -5.89 2.28
C LYS A 116 -5.13 -6.81 3.25
N ASN A 117 -4.99 -6.40 4.51
CA ASN A 117 -4.39 -7.25 5.53
C ASN A 117 -5.25 -8.49 5.83
N CYS A 118 -4.59 -9.61 6.11
CA CYS A 118 -5.25 -10.83 6.54
C CYS A 118 -6.02 -10.62 7.85
N GLY A 119 -7.24 -11.17 7.88
CA GLY A 119 -8.07 -11.17 9.07
C GLY A 119 -7.46 -12.03 10.18
N PHE A 120 -7.90 -11.79 11.42
CA PHE A 120 -7.51 -12.63 12.54
C PHE A 120 -7.87 -14.10 12.27
N GLY A 121 -6.96 -15.03 12.58
CA GLY A 121 -7.14 -16.44 12.27
C GLY A 121 -6.72 -16.85 10.86
N THR A 122 -6.18 -15.92 10.05
CA THR A 122 -5.69 -16.18 8.70
C THR A 122 -4.29 -15.64 8.49
N PHE A 123 -3.57 -16.22 7.52
CA PHE A 123 -2.23 -15.78 7.12
C PHE A 123 -2.03 -15.84 5.60
N ASN A 124 -1.05 -15.08 5.11
CA ASN A 124 -0.48 -15.23 3.77
C ASN A 124 1.04 -15.02 3.85
N ASP A 125 1.81 -16.05 3.52
CA ASP A 125 3.27 -16.07 3.54
C ASP A 125 3.90 -15.69 2.18
N GLN A 126 3.08 -15.49 1.15
CA GLN A 126 3.54 -15.15 -0.19
C GLN A 126 3.74 -13.64 -0.35
N ASN A 127 4.76 -13.24 -1.11
CA ASN A 127 4.99 -11.85 -1.51
C ASN A 127 4.43 -11.60 -2.92
N GLY A 128 3.72 -10.50 -3.11
CA GLY A 128 3.13 -10.07 -4.39
C GLY A 128 1.99 -10.92 -4.92
N GLY A 129 1.45 -11.82 -4.09
CA GLY A 129 0.34 -12.68 -4.46
C GLY A 129 -0.16 -13.53 -3.31
N GLY A 130 -1.05 -14.47 -3.63
CA GLY A 130 -1.70 -15.32 -2.64
C GLY A 130 -3.01 -14.75 -2.09
N HIS A 131 -3.69 -15.55 -1.28
CA HIS A 131 -4.91 -15.20 -0.56
C HIS A 131 -4.73 -15.55 0.91
N CYS A 132 -5.43 -14.85 1.79
CA CYS A 132 -5.38 -15.15 3.21
C CYS A 132 -6.07 -16.49 3.47
N ARG A 133 -5.32 -17.43 4.05
CA ARG A 133 -5.77 -18.80 4.34
C ARG A 133 -5.85 -19.01 5.85
N PRO A 134 -6.80 -19.81 6.36
CA PRO A 134 -6.96 -20.02 7.80
C PRO A 134 -5.73 -20.68 8.41
N TRP A 135 -5.43 -20.34 9.66
CA TRP A 135 -4.38 -20.99 10.42
C TRP A 135 -4.65 -22.48 10.61
N THR A 136 -3.58 -23.27 10.63
CA THR A 136 -3.63 -24.69 10.95
C THR A 136 -4.21 -24.90 12.34
N ASN A 137 -5.24 -25.75 12.43
CA ASN A 137 -5.86 -26.13 13.70
C ASN A 137 -5.15 -27.36 14.30
N CYS A 138 -4.21 -27.12 15.22
CA CYS A 138 -3.44 -28.18 15.88
C CYS A 138 -4.30 -29.15 16.71
N SER A 139 -5.42 -28.67 17.27
CA SER A 139 -6.31 -29.47 18.11
C SER A 139 -6.99 -30.59 17.33
N LEU A 140 -7.26 -30.40 16.03
CA LEU A 140 -7.78 -31.47 15.16
C LEU A 140 -6.83 -32.67 15.08
N ALA A 141 -5.53 -32.45 15.23
CA ALA A 141 -4.51 -33.49 15.24
C ALA A 141 -4.09 -33.94 16.65
N GLY A 142 -4.80 -33.51 17.70
CA GLY A 142 -4.45 -33.81 19.09
C GLY A 142 -3.11 -33.20 19.55
N LYS A 143 -2.67 -32.12 18.90
CA LYS A 143 -1.40 -31.44 19.17
C LYS A 143 -1.63 -30.12 19.89
N SER A 144 -0.67 -29.70 20.70
CA SER A 144 -0.65 -28.34 21.25
C SER A 144 -0.12 -27.34 20.22
N VAL A 145 -0.47 -26.06 20.39
CA VAL A 145 0.17 -24.97 19.64
C VAL A 145 1.55 -24.71 20.23
N ARG A 146 2.60 -24.79 19.40
CA ARG A 146 3.97 -24.46 19.82
C ARG A 146 4.29 -22.99 19.55
N GLU A 147 3.95 -22.50 18.35
CA GLU A 147 4.10 -21.10 17.96
C GLU A 147 2.77 -20.60 17.40
N ASN A 148 2.35 -19.43 17.84
CA ASN A 148 1.09 -18.84 17.39
C ASN A 148 1.23 -18.32 15.95
N GLY A 149 0.13 -18.37 15.20
CA GLY A 149 0.07 -17.81 13.86
C GLY A 149 0.10 -16.29 13.89
N THR A 150 0.55 -15.70 12.78
CA THR A 150 0.49 -14.26 12.52
C THR A 150 -0.23 -14.03 11.19
N GLN A 151 -0.36 -12.78 10.76
CA GLN A 151 -0.86 -12.50 9.41
C GLN A 151 0.11 -13.06 8.35
N GLU A 152 1.40 -13.18 8.64
CA GLU A 152 2.42 -13.57 7.67
C GLU A 152 2.78 -15.06 7.75
N LYS A 153 2.49 -15.73 8.88
CA LYS A 153 2.93 -17.09 9.16
C LYS A 153 1.83 -17.94 9.76
N ASP A 154 1.82 -19.21 9.39
CA ASP A 154 0.91 -20.18 9.98
C ASP A 154 1.28 -20.52 11.43
N VAL A 155 0.32 -21.11 12.14
CA VAL A 155 0.52 -21.77 13.44
C VAL A 155 1.45 -22.96 13.27
N VAL A 156 2.44 -23.08 14.17
CA VAL A 156 3.31 -24.27 14.25
C VAL A 156 2.81 -25.19 15.35
N CYS A 157 2.43 -26.41 15.00
CA CYS A 157 1.97 -27.41 15.96
C CYS A 157 3.13 -28.12 16.67
N GLY A 158 2.94 -28.37 17.96
CA GLY A 158 3.84 -29.16 18.80
C GLY A 158 3.62 -30.67 18.68
N PRO A 159 4.26 -31.47 19.56
CA PRO A 159 4.01 -32.90 19.65
C PRO A 159 2.56 -33.21 20.06
N ALA A 160 2.13 -34.45 19.80
CA ALA A 160 0.85 -34.93 20.27
C ALA A 160 0.81 -34.83 21.80
N LEU A 161 -0.30 -34.33 22.34
CA LEU A 161 -0.51 -34.34 23.78
C LEU A 161 -0.58 -35.80 24.20
N ALA A 162 0.38 -36.24 25.02
CA ALA A 162 0.30 -37.55 25.65
C ALA A 162 -1.04 -37.58 26.39
N SER A 163 -1.93 -38.47 25.98
CA SER A 163 -3.13 -38.76 26.73
C SER A 163 -2.68 -39.13 28.13
N LEU A 164 -2.98 -38.26 29.11
CA LEU A 164 -3.05 -38.69 30.50
C LEU A 164 -4.20 -39.69 30.55
N SER A 165 -3.87 -40.94 30.22
CA SER A 165 -4.76 -42.07 30.35
C SER A 165 -4.99 -42.25 31.85
N PRO A 166 -6.23 -42.18 32.36
CA PRO A 166 -6.50 -42.47 33.76
C PRO A 166 -6.41 -43.99 33.93
N GLY A 167 -5.21 -44.47 34.22
CA GLY A 167 -4.92 -45.88 34.34
C GLY A 167 -3.97 -46.16 35.50
N THR A 168 -4.57 -46.54 36.62
CA THR A 168 -3.99 -47.41 37.65
C THR A 168 -3.13 -46.75 38.74
N SER A 169 -3.76 -46.59 39.91
CA SER A 169 -3.08 -46.56 41.22
C SER A 169 -2.19 -47.80 41.39
N PRO A 170 -1.06 -47.67 42.11
CA PRO A 170 -1.03 -48.35 43.40
C PRO A 170 -0.44 -47.48 44.53
N THR A 171 -1.13 -47.58 45.66
CA THR A 171 -0.61 -47.78 47.02
C THR A 171 0.56 -46.92 47.51
N ALA A 172 0.24 -46.18 48.56
CA ALA A 172 1.10 -45.33 49.37
C ALA A 172 2.36 -46.01 49.94
N VAL A 173 3.46 -45.25 49.97
CA VAL A 173 4.38 -45.16 51.11
C VAL A 173 4.91 -43.72 51.19
N PRO A 174 5.00 -43.10 52.39
CA PRO A 174 5.40 -41.70 52.53
C PRO A 174 6.90 -41.58 52.80
N LEU A 175 7.62 -40.75 52.04
CA LEU A 175 8.88 -40.17 52.52
C LEU A 175 9.10 -38.77 51.94
N VAL A 176 8.96 -37.82 52.86
CA VAL A 176 9.38 -36.41 52.86
C VAL A 176 10.43 -36.05 51.79
N ARG A 177 10.05 -35.18 50.85
CA ARG A 177 10.97 -34.21 50.26
C ARG A 177 10.33 -32.83 50.32
N LYS A 178 10.96 -31.97 51.11
CA LYS A 178 10.59 -30.59 51.40
C LYS A 178 10.84 -29.71 50.15
N LEU A 179 10.01 -28.67 50.00
CA LEU A 179 10.26 -27.37 49.35
C LEU A 179 9.70 -27.16 47.93
N GLY A 180 8.76 -26.20 47.82
CA GLY A 180 8.41 -25.54 46.56
C GLY A 180 7.04 -24.87 46.49
N GLY A 181 6.69 -23.99 47.44
CA GLY A 181 5.42 -23.23 47.47
C GLY A 181 5.29 -22.16 46.38
N LEU A 182 5.37 -22.54 45.10
CA LEU A 182 5.42 -21.61 43.97
C LEU A 182 4.09 -20.93 43.58
N PRO A 183 2.87 -21.48 43.79
CA PRO A 183 1.65 -20.73 43.43
C PRO A 183 1.24 -19.71 44.50
N LEU A 184 1.54 -19.97 45.78
CA LEU A 184 1.19 -19.05 46.87
C LEU A 184 2.17 -17.88 46.97
N GLN A 185 3.47 -18.11 46.78
CA GLN A 185 4.49 -17.05 46.75
C GLN A 185 4.22 -16.05 45.62
N VAL A 186 3.90 -16.57 44.42
CA VAL A 186 3.59 -15.73 43.25
C VAL A 186 2.31 -14.92 43.48
N LEU A 187 1.26 -15.53 44.04
CA LEU A 187 0.03 -14.81 44.40
C LEU A 187 0.28 -13.72 45.45
N THR A 188 1.07 -13.99 46.49
CA THR A 188 1.43 -13.00 47.51
C THR A 188 2.23 -11.84 46.92
N VAL A 189 3.14 -12.10 45.98
CA VAL A 189 3.90 -11.05 45.28
C VAL A 189 2.99 -10.20 44.41
N PHE A 190 2.05 -10.79 43.67
CA PHE A 190 1.07 -10.03 42.88
C PHE A 190 0.15 -9.16 43.76
N LEU A 191 -0.32 -9.70 44.89
CA LEU A 191 -1.13 -8.93 45.85
C LEU A 191 -0.32 -7.78 46.48
N ALA A 192 0.95 -8.00 46.81
CA ALA A 192 1.82 -6.95 47.33
C ALA A 192 2.06 -5.85 46.29
N LEU A 193 2.36 -6.20 45.04
CA LEU A 193 2.60 -5.25 43.95
C LEU A 193 1.36 -4.41 43.65
N THR A 194 0.18 -5.04 43.55
CA THR A 194 -1.08 -4.31 43.31
C THR A 194 -1.41 -3.36 44.46
N SER A 195 -1.17 -3.75 45.72
CA SER A 195 -1.36 -2.87 46.87
C SER A 195 -0.41 -1.66 46.86
N ALA A 196 0.86 -1.87 46.52
CA ALA A 196 1.86 -0.80 46.45
C ALA A 196 1.52 0.21 45.33
N ILE A 197 1.10 -0.28 44.17
CA ILE A 197 0.69 0.58 43.04
C ILE A 197 -0.55 1.39 43.43
N LEU A 198 -1.54 0.77 44.08
CA LEU A 198 -2.76 1.48 44.50
C LEU A 198 -2.45 2.58 45.52
N LEU A 199 -1.57 2.32 46.48
CA LEU A 199 -1.12 3.33 47.45
C LEU A 199 -0.37 4.46 46.76
N PHE A 200 0.52 4.14 45.81
CA PHE A 200 1.26 5.15 45.06
C PHE A 200 0.33 6.06 44.24
N LEU A 201 -0.69 5.49 43.58
CA LEU A 201 -1.70 6.26 42.86
C LEU A 201 -2.54 7.13 43.81
N LEU A 202 -2.92 6.62 44.99
CA LEU A 202 -3.60 7.40 46.02
C LEU A 202 -2.75 8.58 46.50
N PHE A 203 -1.45 8.37 46.72
CA PHE A 203 -0.52 9.46 47.07
C PHE A 203 -0.41 10.50 45.97
N ILE A 204 -0.33 10.08 44.71
CA ILE A 204 -0.34 11.00 43.56
C ILE A 204 -1.65 11.80 43.53
N ILE A 205 -2.80 11.14 43.67
CA ILE A 205 -4.11 11.80 43.69
C ILE A 205 -4.18 12.78 44.86
N LEU A 206 -3.76 12.40 46.07
CA LEU A 206 -3.72 13.28 47.23
C LEU A 206 -2.80 14.48 46.99
N TRP A 207 -1.64 14.25 46.37
CA TRP A 207 -0.72 15.33 46.02
C TRP A 207 -1.32 16.29 45.00
N PHE A 208 -2.02 15.78 43.98
CA PHE A 208 -2.79 16.61 43.05
C PHE A 208 -3.95 17.34 43.72
N LEU A 209 -4.63 16.73 44.69
CA LEU A 209 -5.71 17.37 45.46
C LEU A 209 -5.15 18.48 46.36
N VAL A 210 -4.01 18.26 47.01
CA VAL A 210 -3.30 19.28 47.82
C VAL A 210 -2.78 20.39 46.92
N ALA A 211 -2.19 20.08 45.76
CA ALA A 211 -1.73 21.07 44.78
C ALA A 211 -2.89 21.88 44.18
N ARG A 212 -4.03 21.23 43.91
CA ARG A 212 -5.25 21.92 43.47
C ARG A 212 -5.89 22.74 44.60
N TRP A 213 -5.76 22.30 45.85
CA TRP A 213 -6.30 23.03 47.00
C TRP A 213 -5.42 24.22 47.37
N SER A 214 -4.10 24.07 47.33
CA SER A 214 -3.14 25.17 47.48
C SER A 214 -3.26 26.16 46.32
N GLY A 215 -3.48 25.70 45.08
CA GLY A 215 -3.81 26.55 43.94
C GLY A 215 -5.12 27.34 44.11
N LYS A 216 -6.06 26.87 44.94
CA LYS A 216 -7.31 27.57 45.27
C LYS A 216 -7.24 28.42 46.55
N LYS A 217 -6.20 28.29 47.38
CA LYS A 217 -6.03 29.08 48.62
C LYS A 217 -4.76 29.95 48.66
N PHE A 218 -3.92 29.95 47.62
CA PHE A 218 -2.68 30.73 47.57
C PHE A 218 -2.59 31.85 46.50
N PRO A 219 -3.66 32.48 45.97
CA PRO A 219 -3.51 33.65 45.13
C PRO A 219 -3.65 34.99 45.89
N TYR A 220 -3.19 35.11 47.16
CA TYR A 220 -3.30 36.39 47.89
C TYR A 220 -2.12 36.83 48.79
N ILE A 221 -0.98 36.13 48.83
CA ILE A 221 0.17 36.56 49.66
C ILE A 221 1.47 36.84 48.85
N PHE A 222 1.52 36.55 47.54
CA PHE A 222 2.77 36.72 46.76
C PHE A 222 2.61 37.59 45.51
N LYS A 223 2.25 38.87 45.69
CA LYS A 223 2.45 40.01 44.77
C LYS A 223 2.51 41.25 45.68
N GLN A 224 3.58 42.03 45.87
CA GLN A 224 4.75 42.55 45.13
C GLN A 224 5.74 43.14 46.19
N PRO A 225 6.85 43.85 45.87
CA PRO A 225 7.91 43.65 44.86
C PRO A 225 9.32 43.69 45.52
N PHE A 226 10.31 43.02 44.93
CA PHE A 226 11.73 43.27 45.22
C PHE A 226 12.18 44.49 44.39
N LYS A 227 12.13 45.69 44.97
CA LYS A 227 12.92 46.84 44.49
C LYS A 227 14.28 46.76 45.19
N MET A 228 15.32 46.39 44.44
CA MET A 228 16.70 46.47 44.92
C MET A 228 17.28 47.81 44.51
N ALA A 229 17.66 48.60 45.50
CA ALA A 229 18.52 49.76 45.36
C ALA A 229 19.84 49.44 46.08
N VAL A 230 20.95 49.81 45.44
CA VAL A 230 22.28 50.07 46.04
C VAL A 230 23.12 48.87 46.51
N ARG A 231 24.16 48.57 45.72
CA ARG A 231 25.61 48.51 46.09
C ARG A 231 26.40 48.08 44.85
N THR A 232 27.18 48.93 44.17
CA THR A 232 28.57 49.30 44.48
C THR A 232 29.35 48.21 45.24
N ALA A 233 30.18 47.47 44.52
CA ALA A 233 31.64 47.46 44.66
C ALA A 233 32.23 46.15 44.10
N GLN A 234 33.25 46.32 43.24
CA GLN A 234 34.45 45.48 43.13
C GLN A 234 34.35 44.18 42.28
N GLU A 235 35.26 43.78 41.38
CA GLU A 235 36.45 44.33 40.68
C GLU A 235 37.02 43.14 39.84
N GLU A 236 37.64 43.42 38.69
CA GLU A 236 38.53 42.59 37.83
C GLU A 236 38.05 41.19 37.30
N ASP A 237 38.47 40.67 36.15
CA ASP A 237 39.29 41.14 35.03
C ASP A 237 39.15 40.15 33.86
N ALA A 238 39.52 40.61 32.66
CA ALA A 238 40.01 39.82 31.50
C ALA A 238 39.01 38.86 30.79
N CYS A 239 38.87 38.80 29.44
CA CYS A 239 39.61 39.38 28.33
C CYS A 239 38.88 39.07 26.99
N SER A 240 38.98 40.03 26.05
CA SER A 240 39.09 39.87 24.58
C SER A 240 37.87 39.67 23.65
N CYS A 241 37.37 40.81 23.14
CA CYS A 241 37.25 41.25 21.73
C CYS A 241 36.82 40.28 20.59
N ARG A 242 35.72 40.62 19.87
CA ARG A 242 35.72 41.33 18.56
C ARG A 242 34.29 41.76 18.12
N PHE A 243 34.21 42.91 17.43
CA PHE A 243 33.04 43.62 16.90
C PHE A 243 32.85 43.38 15.37
N PRO A 244 31.85 44.00 14.68
CA PRO A 244 30.62 43.42 14.14
C PRO A 244 30.68 43.21 12.61
N GLU A 245 29.59 42.76 11.97
CA GLU A 245 29.42 42.98 10.52
C GLU A 245 27.96 43.32 10.19
N GLU A 246 27.83 44.25 9.26
CA GLU A 246 26.71 45.15 8.98
C GLU A 246 25.58 44.50 8.17
N GLU A 247 24.40 45.11 8.27
CA GLU A 247 23.36 44.98 7.26
C GLU A 247 23.75 45.73 5.98
N GLU A 248 23.44 45.15 4.83
CA GLU A 248 23.24 45.95 3.61
C GLU A 248 22.07 45.38 2.80
N GLY A 249 21.07 46.24 2.61
CA GLY A 249 19.90 45.98 1.79
C GLY A 249 20.09 46.40 0.34
N GLY A 250 19.04 46.14 -0.44
CA GLY A 250 18.76 46.86 -1.68
C GLY A 250 18.87 46.00 -2.95
N SER A 251 17.73 45.75 -3.60
CA SER A 251 17.33 46.51 -4.80
C SER A 251 16.41 45.68 -5.71
N TYR A 252 15.48 46.42 -6.28
CA TYR A 252 14.45 46.14 -7.28
C TYR A 252 15.00 46.12 -8.71
N GLU A 253 14.11 45.73 -9.63
CA GLU A 253 14.17 45.70 -11.11
C GLU A 253 14.98 44.52 -11.70
N MET A 254 14.43 43.73 -12.63
CA MET A 254 13.66 44.08 -13.84
C MET A 254 12.56 43.06 -14.16
#